data_AF-A0AAN0NHT6-F1
#
_entry.id   AF-A0AAN0NHT6-F1
#
_cell.length_a   1.000
_cell.length_b   1.000
_cell.length_c   1.000
_cell.angle_alpha   90.00
_cell.angle_beta   90.00
_cell.angle_gamma   90.00
#
_symmetry.space_group_name_H-M   'P 1'
#
loop_
_entity.id
_entity.type
_entity.pdbx_description
1 polymer ?
#
loop_
_entity_poly.entity_id
_entity_poly.type
_entity_poly.pdbx_seq_one_letter_code
_entity_poly.pdbx_strand_id
1 'polypeptide(L)' 'MNPIWFLRAKRWAQHPPSAKKVRFVAAILAICVVLYAIDAAFGWPDALTPNNLRSR' A
#
# COMPACT_ATOMS: atom_id res chain seq x y z
N MET A 1 4.46 -20.14 -0.76
CA MET A 1 5.46 -19.11 -1.12
C MET A 1 5.93 -19.38 -2.53
N ASN A 2 5.80 -18.44 -3.46
CA ASN A 2 6.15 -18.67 -4.88
C ASN A 2 7.58 -18.20 -5.18
N PRO A 3 8.53 -19.08 -5.59
CA PRO A 3 9.93 -18.75 -5.84
C PRO A 3 10.15 -17.63 -6.86
N ILE A 4 9.18 -17.42 -7.75
CA ILE A 4 9.18 -16.35 -8.76
C ILE A 4 9.34 -14.96 -8.13
N TRP A 5 8.86 -14.75 -6.90
CA TRP A 5 9.03 -13.48 -6.19
C TRP A 5 10.50 -13.18 -5.88
N PHE A 6 11.30 -14.17 -5.51
CA PHE A 6 12.74 -13.99 -5.26
C PHE A 6 13.50 -13.64 -6.53
N LEU A 7 13.19 -14.30 -7.65
CA LEU A 7 13.78 -13.98 -8.95
C LEU A 7 13.46 -12.55 -9.39
N ARG A 8 12.23 -12.10 -9.15
CA ARG A 8 11.78 -10.74 -9.48
C ARG A 8 12.42 -9.68 -8.58
N ALA A 9 12.59 -9.96 -7.29
CA ALA A 9 13.31 -9.10 -6.35
C ALA A 9 14.79 -8.95 -6.72
N LYS A 10 15.46 -10.07 -7.07
CA LYS A 10 16.84 -10.04 -7.59
C LYS A 10 16.95 -9.17 -8.85
N ARG A 11 16.00 -9.30 -9.78
CA ARG A 11 15.98 -8.48 -11.00
C ARG A 11 15.80 -7.00 -10.70
N TRP A 12 14.99 -6.63 -9.72
CA TRP A 12 14.82 -5.24 -9.29
C TRP A 12 16.09 -4.65 -8.68
N ALA A 13 16.86 -5.43 -7.91
CA ALA A 13 18.13 -4.97 -7.36
C ALA A 13 19.19 -4.75 -8.45
N GLN A 14 19.21 -5.61 -9.48
CA GLN A 14 20.18 -5.53 -10.58
C GLN A 14 19.78 -4.51 -11.66
N HIS A 15 18.49 -4.41 -11.96
CA HIS A 15 17.93 -3.55 -13.00
C HIS A 15 16.66 -2.89 -12.45
N PRO A 16 16.84 -1.83 -11.63
CA PRO A 16 15.71 -1.19 -10.99
C PRO A 16 14.77 -0.57 -12.04
N PRO A 17 13.45 -0.66 -11.82
CA PRO A 17 12.50 0.10 -12.62
C PRO A 17 12.79 1.60 -12.48
N SER A 18 12.39 2.38 -13.50
CA SER A 18 12.63 3.83 -13.56
C SER A 18 12.34 4.52 -12.21
N ALA A 19 13.30 5.32 -11.73
CA ALA A 19 13.21 6.01 -10.44
C ALA A 19 11.94 6.85 -10.29
N LYS A 20 11.40 7.39 -11.39
CA LYS A 20 10.12 8.12 -11.40
C LYS A 20 8.95 7.24 -10.94
N LYS A 21 8.88 5.99 -11.44
CA LYS A 21 7.82 5.04 -11.08
C LYS A 21 7.95 4.60 -9.62
N VAL A 22 9.17 4.35 -9.15
CA VAL A 22 9.41 3.99 -7.74
C VAL A 22 8.98 5.11 -6.80
N ARG A 23 9.38 6.35 -7.09
CA ARG A 23 8.99 7.52 -6.28
C ARG A 23 7.48 7.75 -6.28
N PHE A 24 6.82 7.56 -7.43
CA PHE A 24 5.37 7.68 -7.53
C PHE A 24 4.65 6.70 -6.58
N VAL A 25 5.04 5.42 -6.62
CA VAL A 25 4.44 4.39 -5.76
C VAL A 25 4.80 4.63 -4.29
N ALA A 26 6.04 5.04 -4.00
CA ALA A 26 6.48 5.37 -2.65
C ALA A 26 5.69 6.55 -2.05
N ALA A 27 5.38 7.58 -2.86
CA ALA A 27 4.57 8.71 -2.44
C ALA A 27 3.13 8.30 -2.12
N ILE A 28 2.52 7.46 -2.95
CA ILE A 28 1.18 6.89 -2.68
C ILE A 28 1.19 6.08 -1.38
N LEU A 29 2.18 5.20 -1.20
CA LEU A 29 2.34 4.42 0.02
C LEU A 29 2.48 5.32 1.25
N ALA A 30 3.27 6.39 1.16
CA ALA A 30 3.43 7.35 2.25
C ALA A 30 2.10 8.00 2.62
N ILE A 31 1.28 8.40 1.63
CA ILE A 31 -0.06 8.96 1.87
C ILE A 31 -0.95 7.93 2.58
N CYS A 32 -0.97 6.67 2.12
CA CYS A 32 -1.75 5.61 2.77
C CYS A 32 -1.31 5.38 4.22
N VAL A 33 0.00 5.38 4.49
CA VAL A 33 0.54 5.22 5.84
C VAL A 33 0.16 6.39 6.74
N VAL A 34 0.22 7.63 6.24
CA VAL A 34 -0.21 8.82 7.00
C VAL A 34 -1.70 8.73 7.32
N LEU A 35 -2.52 8.38 6.34
CA LEU A 35 -3.96 8.21 6.53
C LEU A 35 -4.26 7.14 7.59
N TYR A 36 -3.57 6.01 7.53
CA TYR A 36 -3.70 4.95 8.52
C TYR A 36 -3.22 5.38 9.91
N ALA A 37 -2.13 6.15 10.01
CA ALA A 37 -1.65 6.65 11.29
C ALA A 37 -2.64 7.63 11.94
N ILE A 38 -3.30 8.47 11.13
CA ILE A 38 -4.37 9.36 11.58
C ILE A 38 -5.56 8.55 12.07
N ASP A 39 -5.99 7.55 11.29
CA ASP A 39 -7.07 6.63 11.68
C ASP A 39 -6.76 5.91 13.00
N ALA A 40 -5.57 5.34 13.13
CA ALA A 40 -5.15 4.64 14.34
C ALA A 40 -5.05 5.54 15.57
N ALA A 41 -4.75 6.84 15.40
CA ALA A 41 -4.58 7.79 16.50
C ALA A 41 -5.91 8.43 16.96
N PHE A 42 -6.83 8.71 16.04
CA PHE A 42 -8.09 9.41 16.33
C PHE A 42 -9.33 8.51 16.27
N GLY A 43 -9.21 7.31 15.70
CA GLY A 43 -10.31 6.40 15.39
C GLY A 43 -11.00 6.75 14.07
N TRP A 44 -11.58 5.73 13.41
CA TRP A 44 -12.30 5.92 12.16
C TRP A 44 -13.69 6.50 12.43
N PRO A 45 -14.09 7.57 11.74
CA PRO A 45 -15.42 8.16 11.96
C PRO A 45 -16.52 7.27 11.36
N ASP A 46 -17.63 7.15 12.09
CA ASP A 46 -18.80 6.37 11.67
C ASP A 46 -19.34 6.81 10.30
N ALA A 47 -19.23 8.10 9.97
CA ALA A 47 -19.65 8.66 8.69
C ALA A 47 -18.86 8.13 7.47
N LEU A 48 -17.64 7.63 7.68
CA LEU A 48 -16.80 7.03 6.65
C LEU A 48 -16.76 5.50 6.76
N THR A 49 -17.49 4.91 7.71
CA THR A 49 -17.56 3.46 7.84
C THR A 49 -18.35 2.89 6.65
N PRO A 50 -17.76 2.01 5.82
CA PRO A 50 -18.46 1.45 4.68
C PRO A 50 -19.62 0.57 5.14
N ASN A 51 -20.81 0.74 4.53
CA ASN A 51 -21.94 -0.15 4.78
C ASN A 51 -21.62 -1.56 4.26
N ASN A 52 -21.67 -2.54 5.16
CA ASN A 52 -21.49 -3.95 4.85
C ASN A 52 -22.80 -4.53 4.27
N LEU A 53 -22.93 -4.53 2.94
CA LEU A 53 -24.09 -5.12 2.26
C LEU A 53 -24.18 -6.66 2.39
N ARG A 54 -23.19 -7.32 3.01
CA ARG A 54 -23.17 -8.76 3.26
C ARG A 54 -23.76 -9.09 4.63
N SER A 55 -25.06 -8.85 4.75
CA SER A 55 -25.91 -9.39 5.81
C SER A 55 -27.03 -10.20 5.14
N ARG A 56 -26.67 -11.33 4.53
CA ARG A 56 -27.47 -12.55 4.30
C ARG A 56 -26.76 -13.48 3.33
#